data_AF-A0A521YI37-F1
#
_entry.id   AF-A0A521YI37-F1
#
_cell.length_a   1.000
_cell.length_b   1.000
_cell.length_c   1.000
_cell.angle_alpha   90.00
_cell.angle_beta   90.00
_cell.angle_gamma   90.00
#
_symmetry.space_group_name_H-M   'P 1'
#
loop_
_entity.id
_entity.type
_entity.pdbx_description
1 polymer ?
#
loop_
_entity_poly.entity_id
_entity_poly.type
_entity_poly.pdbx_seq_one_letter_code
_entity_poly.pdbx_strand_id
1 'polypeptide(L)' 'MALWKKLWLLFTVIWVVVAGLNAFTILAFGEDADRDKALKPVIYGVAVPAAVYLLAWLWAVWRKRQGRPD' A
#
# COMPACT_ATOMS: atom_id res chain seq x y z
N MET A 1 19.52 10.14 -5.33
CA MET A 1 18.55 9.02 -5.44
C MET A 1 18.09 8.90 -6.89
N ALA A 2 18.01 7.67 -7.41
CA ALA A 2 17.48 7.41 -8.76
C ALA A 2 16.04 7.92 -8.90
N LEU A 3 15.67 8.44 -10.08
CA LEU A 3 14.35 9.00 -10.38
C LEU A 3 13.23 8.01 -10.03
N TRP A 4 13.41 6.73 -10.37
CA TRP A 4 12.48 5.65 -10.03
C TRP A 4 12.15 5.56 -8.54
N LYS A 5 13.15 5.75 -7.65
CA LYS A 5 12.94 5.75 -6.20
C LYS A 5 12.09 6.94 -5.74
N LYS A 6 12.29 8.12 -6.36
CA LYS A 6 11.47 9.31 -6.07
C LYS A 6 10.03 9.13 -6.50
N LEU A 7 9.79 8.54 -7.68
CA LEU A 7 8.45 8.25 -8.19
C LEU A 7 7.71 7.23 -7.29
N TRP A 8 8.42 6.19 -6.84
CA TRP A 8 7.88 5.22 -5.88
C TRP A 8 7.54 5.87 -4.54
N LEU A 9 8.41 6.74 -4.03
CA LEU A 9 8.15 7.48 -2.80
C LEU A 9 6.90 8.36 -2.95
N LEU A 10 6.81 9.11 -4.05
CA LEU A 10 5.67 9.98 -4.34
C LEU A 10 4.36 9.18 -4.40
N PHE A 11 4.37 8.06 -5.12
CA PHE A 11 3.24 7.14 -5.21
C PHE A 11 2.81 6.65 -3.82
N THR A 12 3.77 6.22 -2.99
CA THR A 12 3.50 5.69 -1.65
C THR A 12 2.92 6.77 -0.73
N VAL A 13 3.45 7.99 -0.79
CA VAL A 13 2.94 9.12 0.00
C VAL A 13 1.51 9.47 -0.41
N ILE A 14 1.25 9.61 -1.72
CA ILE A 14 -0.11 9.88 -2.22
C ILE A 14 -1.06 8.77 -1.81
N TRP A 15 -0.62 7.51 -1.93
CA TRP A 15 -1.41 6.35 -1.54
C TRP A 15 -1.83 6.39 -0.06
N VAL A 16 -0.88 6.65 0.84
CA VAL A 16 -1.16 6.74 2.28
C VAL A 16 -2.12 7.90 2.58
N VAL A 17 -1.92 9.06 1.96
CA VAL A 17 -2.81 10.22 2.14
C VAL A 17 -4.23 9.90 1.69
N VAL A 18 -4.39 9.32 0.50
CA VAL A 18 -5.71 8.95 -0.05
C VAL A 18 -6.39 7.88 0.81
N ALA A 19 -5.65 6.86 1.25
CA ALA A 19 -6.19 5.82 2.13
C ALA A 19 -6.63 6.39 3.49
N GLY A 20 -5.82 7.28 4.07
CA GLY A 20 -6.12 7.95 5.33
C GLY A 20 -7.36 8.84 5.23
N LEU A 21 -7.48 9.63 4.16
CA LEU A 21 -8.66 10.45 3.90
C LEU A 21 -9.93 9.60 3.70
N ASN A 22 -9.84 8.49 2.96
CA ASN A 22 -10.97 7.57 2.78
C ASN A 22 -11.43 6.98 4.12
N ALA A 23 -10.49 6.47 4.92
CA ALA A 23 -10.80 5.89 6.23
C ALA A 23 -11.39 6.95 7.17
N PHE A 24 -10.80 8.14 7.23
CA PHE A 24 -11.29 9.25 8.04
C PHE A 24 -12.70 9.69 7.62
N THR A 25 -12.97 9.80 6.33
CA THR A 25 -14.28 10.20 5.80
C THR A 25 -15.36 9.21 6.22
N ILE A 26 -15.08 7.91 6.15
CA ILE A 26 -16.04 6.86 6.55
C ILE A 26 -16.25 6.85 8.07
N LEU A 27 -15.19 7.08 8.86
CA LEU A 27 -15.31 7.18 10.31
C LEU A 27 -16.05 8.44 10.78
N ALA A 28 -15.87 9.56 10.09
CA ALA A 28 -16.42 10.85 10.48
C ALA A 28 -17.87 11.06 10.00
N PHE A 29 -18.26 10.44 8.88
CA PHE A 29 -19.56 10.67 8.23
C PHE A 29 -20.38 9.40 7.96
N GLY A 30 -19.89 8.22 8.36
CA GLY A 30 -20.65 6.97 8.24
C GLY A 30 -21.68 6.83 9.36
N GLU A 31 -22.95 7.04 9.05
CA GLU A 31 -24.06 6.72 9.96
C GLU A 31 -24.12 5.19 10.23
N ASP A 32 -24.59 4.82 11.43
CA ASP A 32 -24.46 3.56 12.19
C ASP A 32 -24.71 2.19 11.50
N ALA A 33 -24.86 2.09 10.18
CA ALA A 33 -25.19 0.84 9.48
C ALA A 33 -24.01 0.08 8.83
N ASP A 34 -22.78 0.63 8.83
CA ASP A 34 -21.77 0.18 7.86
C ASP A 34 -20.33 0.08 8.42
N ARG A 35 -20.14 -0.29 9.70
CA ARG A 35 -18.81 -0.60 10.26
C ARG A 35 -18.04 -1.64 9.43
N ASP A 36 -18.75 -2.58 8.80
CA ASP A 36 -18.16 -3.56 7.87
C ASP A 36 -17.67 -2.93 6.55
N LYS A 37 -18.25 -1.81 6.09
CA LYS A 37 -17.72 -1.06 4.94
C LYS A 37 -16.50 -0.23 5.30
N ALA A 38 -16.33 0.18 6.56
CA ALA A 38 -15.14 0.89 7.04
C ALA A 38 -13.89 -0.02 7.09
N LEU A 39 -14.07 -1.33 7.30
CA LEU A 39 -12.98 -2.30 7.29
C LEU A 39 -12.31 -2.42 5.93
N LYS A 40 -13.07 -2.35 4.82
CA LYS A 40 -12.51 -2.48 3.47
C LYS A 40 -11.40 -1.46 3.16
N PRO A 41 -11.59 -0.14 3.28
CA PRO A 41 -10.54 0.84 2.99
C PRO A 41 -9.36 0.78 3.97
N VAL A 42 -9.58 0.41 5.23
CA VAL A 42 -8.47 0.16 6.17
C VAL A 42 -7.67 -1.06 5.75
N ILE A 43 -8.35 -2.16 5.41
CA ILE A 43 -7.73 -3.38 4.92
C ILE A 43 -6.99 -3.11 3.61
N TYR A 44 -7.58 -2.46 2.62
CA TYR A 44 -6.89 -2.12 1.37
C TYR A 44 -5.75 -1.12 1.58
N GLY A 45 -5.89 -0.19 2.53
CA GLY A 45 -4.85 0.76 2.93
C GLY A 45 -3.59 0.07 3.45
N VAL A 46 -3.71 -1.08 4.11
CA VAL A 46 -2.58 -1.85 4.66
C VAL A 46 -2.18 -3.02 3.76
N ALA A 47 -3.15 -3.74 3.22
CA ALA A 47 -2.96 -4.95 2.42
C ALA A 47 -2.29 -4.64 1.08
N VAL A 48 -2.59 -3.49 0.44
CA VAL A 48 -1.96 -3.14 -0.84
C VAL A 48 -0.46 -2.84 -0.66
N PRO A 49 -0.03 -1.97 0.29
CA PRO A 49 1.39 -1.80 0.58
C PRO A 49 2.06 -3.12 0.99
N ALA A 50 1.43 -3.93 1.84
CA ALA A 50 1.98 -5.21 2.27
C ALA A 50 2.17 -6.18 1.09
N ALA A 51 1.19 -6.30 0.20
CA ALA A 51 1.26 -7.14 -0.99
C ALA A 51 2.36 -6.67 -1.96
N VAL A 52 2.49 -5.35 -2.16
CA VAL A 52 3.55 -4.75 -2.97
C VAL A 52 4.93 -5.07 -2.40
N TYR A 53 5.13 -4.90 -1.08
CA TYR A 53 6.39 -5.24 -0.42
C TYR A 53 6.69 -6.74 -0.47
N LEU A 54 5.67 -7.59 -0.31
CA LEU A 54 5.79 -9.04 -0.46
C LEU A 54 6.22 -9.44 -1.87
N LEU A 55 5.63 -8.85 -2.90
CA LEU A 55 6.03 -9.11 -4.29
C LEU A 55 7.45 -8.63 -4.57
N ALA A 56 7.83 -7.46 -4.08
CA ALA A 56 9.21 -6.95 -4.20
C ALA A 56 10.22 -7.86 -3.50
N TRP A 57 9.86 -8.38 -2.32
CA TRP A 57 10.68 -9.33 -1.58
C TRP A 57 10.81 -10.67 -2.30
N LEU A 58 9.70 -11.25 -2.77
CA LEU A 58 9.70 -12.48 -3.55
C LEU A 58 10.52 -12.35 -4.83
N TRP A 59 10.42 -11.21 -5.52
CA TRP A 59 11.24 -10.90 -6.68
C TRP A 59 12.73 -10.85 -6.33
N ALA A 60 13.10 -10.19 -5.24
CA ALA A 60 14.49 -10.13 -4.78
C ALA A 60 15.03 -11.52 -4.41
N VAL A 61 14.22 -12.35 -3.72
CA VAL A 61 14.56 -13.73 -3.36
C VAL A 61 14.73 -14.59 -4.62
N TRP A 62 13.85 -14.45 -5.60
CA TRP A 62 13.91 -15.19 -6.86
C TRP A 62 15.14 -14.79 -7.70
N ARG A 63 15.43 -13.49 -7.83
CA ARG A 63 16.67 -13.01 -8.49
C ARG A 63 17.93 -13.54 -7.81
N LYS A 64 17.96 -13.54 -6.47
CA LYS A 64 19.09 -14.07 -5.70
C LYS A 64 19.30 -15.57 -5.95
N ARG A 65 18.22 -16.34 -6.14
CA ARG A 65 18.27 -17.76 -6.50
C ARG A 65 18.71 -18.01 -7.95
N GLN A 66 18.52 -17.06 -8.85
CA GLN A 66 18.96 -17.16 -10.25
C GLN A 66 20.43 -16.79 -10.47
N GLY A 67 21.18 -16.44 -9.42
CA GLY A 67 22.62 -16.23 -9.51
C GLY A 67 23.04 -15.08 -10.43
N ARG A 68 22.15 -14.13 -10.74
CA ARG A 68 22.50 -12.88 -11.45
C ARG A 68 22.98 -11.85 -10.43
N PRO A 69 24.31 -11.58 -10.33
CA PRO A 69 24.83 -10.48 -9.53
C PRO A 69 24.51 -9.17 -10.25
N ASP A 70 24.28 -8.12 -9.46
CA ASP A 70 24.04 -6.76 -9.94
C ASP A 70 25.27 -6.17 -10.67
#